data_AF-A0A6I7PDV4-F1
#
_entry.id   AF-A0A6I7PDV4-F1
#
_cell.length_a   1.000
_cell.length_b   1.000
_cell.length_c   1.000
_cell.angle_alpha   90.00
_cell.angle_beta   90.00
_cell.angle_gamma   90.00
#
_symmetry.space_group_name_H-M   'P 1'
#
loop_
_entity.id
_entity.type
_entity.pdbx_description
1 polymer ?
#
loop_
_entity_poly.entity_id
_entity_poly.type
_entity_poly.pdbx_seq_one_letter_code
_entity_poly.pdbx_strand_id
1 'polypeptide(L)'
;ANTRNNPVEDIESHLPLRVNRYELRADVIGAGQWRGGLGAVREFEFLADGGISVEGDGHVQRPWGFVGGSDGQPAALCAYRADGGSEALPSKLPYRTAKAGDRFEALGPAGGGYGNPFEREPERVRADVLDGLISRATAKTAFGVVLTDALEVDRAATESQRAARPPA
;
A
#
# COMPACT_ATOMS: atom_id res chain seq x y z
N ALA A 1 3.28 8.65 16.68
CA ALA A 1 4.50 7.84 16.51
C ALA A 1 5.55 8.69 15.81
N ASN A 2 6.79 8.72 16.32
CA ASN A 2 7.91 9.35 15.62
C ASN A 2 8.58 8.30 14.73
N THR A 3 7.95 7.99 13.61
CA THR A 3 8.49 7.04 12.62
C THR A 3 9.43 7.82 11.70
N ARG A 4 10.59 8.21 12.24
CA ARG A 4 11.60 8.96 11.49
C ARG A 4 11.97 8.15 10.25
N ASN A 5 12.00 8.83 9.11
CA ASN A 5 12.48 8.23 7.88
C ASN A 5 14.01 8.39 7.82
N ASN A 6 14.71 7.35 7.40
CA ASN A 6 16.14 7.43 7.08
C ASN A 6 16.25 7.78 5.59
N PRO A 7 17.01 8.83 5.22
CA PRO A 7 17.26 9.15 3.81
C PRO A 7 17.86 7.95 3.08
N VAL A 8 17.52 7.80 1.80
CA VAL A 8 18.06 6.69 0.97
C VAL A 8 19.57 6.80 0.86
N GLU A 9 20.09 8.01 0.67
CA GLU A 9 21.51 8.32 0.55
C GLU A 9 22.28 7.93 1.81
N ASP A 10 21.67 8.08 2.98
CA ASP A 10 22.28 7.69 4.26
C ASP A 10 22.40 6.17 4.38
N ILE A 11 21.35 5.44 3.97
CA ILE A 11 21.35 3.97 3.97
C ILE A 11 22.43 3.43 3.03
N GLU A 12 22.47 3.92 1.78
CA GLU A 12 23.39 3.41 0.76
C GLU A 12 24.85 3.83 1.00
N SER A 13 25.09 4.93 1.71
CA SER A 13 26.45 5.37 2.04
C SER A 13 27.07 4.59 3.19
N HIS A 14 26.26 4.04 4.10
CA HIS A 14 26.74 3.38 5.32
C HIS A 14 26.58 1.86 5.30
N LEU A 15 25.71 1.31 4.46
CA LEU A 15 25.43 -0.12 4.37
C LEU A 15 25.66 -0.62 2.94
N PRO A 16 26.10 -1.88 2.75
CA PRO A 16 26.22 -2.48 1.42
C PRO A 16 24.83 -2.89 0.89
N LEU A 17 23.92 -1.92 0.81
CA LEU A 17 22.54 -2.06 0.37
C LEU A 17 22.24 -1.05 -0.74
N ARG A 18 21.35 -1.44 -1.65
CA ARG A 18 20.74 -0.55 -2.65
C ARG A 18 19.24 -0.49 -2.39
N VAL A 19 18.66 0.70 -2.34
CA VAL A 19 17.20 0.89 -2.21
C VAL A 19 16.60 0.96 -3.61
N ASN A 20 16.01 -0.15 -4.07
CA ASN A 20 15.41 -0.22 -5.40
C ASN A 20 14.04 0.44 -5.47
N ARG A 21 13.28 0.37 -4.37
CA ARG A 21 11.93 0.95 -4.29
C ARG A 21 11.73 1.61 -2.94
N TYR A 22 11.22 2.84 -2.97
CA TYR A 22 10.65 3.48 -1.80
C TYR A 22 9.50 4.37 -2.23
N GLU A 23 8.28 3.87 -2.08
CA GLU A 23 7.06 4.50 -2.63
C GLU A 23 5.85 4.27 -1.72
N LEU A 24 4.75 4.98 -2.01
CA LEU A 24 3.46 4.69 -1.40
C LEU A 24 2.90 3.38 -1.94
N ARG A 25 2.32 2.56 -1.06
CA ARG A 25 1.65 1.32 -1.44
C ARG A 25 0.26 1.67 -1.98
N ALA A 26 0.18 1.91 -3.28
CA ALA A 26 -1.06 2.28 -3.98
C ALA A 26 -2.08 1.11 -4.04
N ASP A 27 -3.34 1.43 -4.30
CA ASP A 27 -4.44 0.48 -4.57
C ASP A 27 -4.76 -0.54 -3.46
N VAL A 28 -4.27 -0.31 -2.24
CA VAL A 28 -4.49 -1.19 -1.06
C VAL A 28 -5.22 -0.50 0.09
N ILE A 29 -5.74 0.72 -0.12
CA ILE A 29 -6.41 1.48 0.93
C ILE A 29 -7.72 0.84 1.36
N GLY A 30 -8.06 0.96 2.65
CA GLY A 30 -9.43 0.74 3.11
C GLY A 30 -10.34 1.86 2.58
N ALA A 31 -11.32 1.50 1.76
CA ALA A 31 -12.27 2.44 1.20
C ALA A 31 -13.24 2.95 2.29
N GLY A 32 -13.58 4.23 2.24
CA GLY A 32 -14.57 4.85 3.12
C GLY A 32 -14.89 6.27 2.67
N GLN A 33 -15.89 6.92 3.28
CA GLN A 33 -16.08 8.36 3.11
C GLN A 33 -14.76 9.10 3.37
N TRP A 34 -14.04 8.62 4.38
CA TRP A 34 -12.64 8.94 4.68
C TRP A 34 -11.82 7.67 4.50
N ARG A 35 -11.01 7.62 3.44
CA ARG A 35 -10.15 6.46 3.18
C ARG A 35 -9.08 6.29 4.27
N GLY A 36 -8.64 5.06 4.44
CA GLY A 36 -7.47 4.75 5.24
C GLY A 36 -6.18 5.38 4.70
N GLY A 37 -5.19 5.49 5.58
CA GLY A 37 -3.82 5.87 5.21
C GLY A 37 -3.12 4.79 4.39
N LEU A 38 -2.15 5.19 3.56
CA LEU A 38 -1.33 4.27 2.78
C LEU A 38 -0.16 3.76 3.61
N GLY A 39 0.21 2.50 3.37
CA GLY A 39 1.52 1.99 3.75
C GLY A 39 2.60 2.46 2.78
N ALA A 40 3.86 2.16 3.10
CA ALA A 40 4.98 2.32 2.18
C ALA A 40 5.45 0.96 1.67
N VAL A 41 5.99 0.92 0.46
CA VAL A 41 6.79 -0.19 -0.04
C VAL A 41 8.26 0.20 0.09
N ARG A 42 9.07 -0.70 0.64
CA ARG A 42 10.53 -0.54 0.71
C ARG A 42 11.20 -1.81 0.22
N GLU A 43 12.03 -1.70 -0.81
CA GLU A 43 12.82 -2.81 -1.33
C GLU A 43 14.31 -2.52 -1.18
N PHE A 44 15.03 -3.43 -0.53
CA PHE A 44 16.47 -3.36 -0.32
C PHE A 44 17.15 -4.54 -1.02
N GLU A 45 18.19 -4.27 -1.79
CA GLU A 45 19.06 -5.27 -2.40
C GLU A 45 20.41 -5.32 -1.68
N PHE A 46 20.88 -6.52 -1.38
CA PHE A 46 22.20 -6.74 -0.78
C PHE A 46 23.29 -6.64 -1.85
N LEU A 47 24.22 -5.71 -1.70
CA LEU A 47 25.37 -5.55 -2.61
C LEU A 47 26.56 -6.44 -2.21
N ALA A 48 26.55 -6.97 -0.99
CA ALA A 48 27.51 -7.92 -0.46
C ALA A 48 26.80 -8.93 0.45
N ASP A 49 27.46 -10.05 0.74
CA ASP A 49 26.97 -11.03 1.72
C ASP A 49 26.74 -10.37 3.09
N GLY A 50 25.63 -10.72 3.73
CA GLY A 50 25.20 -10.10 4.97
C GLY A 50 24.03 -10.83 5.62
N GLY A 51 23.13 -10.08 6.24
CA GLY A 51 21.93 -10.63 6.85
C GLY A 51 20.95 -9.58 7.33
N ILE A 52 19.75 -10.05 7.68
CA ILE A 52 18.64 -9.24 8.16
C ILE A 52 17.97 -9.91 9.35
N SER A 53 17.49 -9.10 10.29
CA SER A 53 16.52 -9.47 11.31
C SER A 53 15.36 -8.49 11.26
N VAL A 54 14.14 -8.96 11.50
CA VAL A 54 12.93 -8.14 11.39
C VAL A 54 12.05 -8.31 12.61
N GLU A 55 11.58 -7.18 13.15
CA GLU A 55 10.56 -7.10 14.19
C GLU A 55 9.38 -6.29 13.65
N GLY A 56 8.42 -6.99 13.07
CA GLY A 56 7.21 -6.43 12.48
C GLY A 56 5.94 -6.86 13.20
N ASP A 57 4.85 -6.15 12.89
CA ASP A 57 3.48 -6.46 13.30
C ASP A 57 2.48 -6.06 12.20
N GLY A 58 1.20 -6.42 12.35
CA GLY A 58 0.14 -6.10 11.40
C GLY A 58 0.09 -7.01 10.17
N HIS A 59 0.68 -8.21 10.24
CA HIS A 59 0.68 -9.20 9.15
C HIS A 59 -0.57 -10.09 9.12
N VAL A 60 -1.26 -10.25 10.27
CA VAL A 60 -2.35 -11.22 10.42
C VAL A 60 -3.70 -10.51 10.46
N GLN A 61 -3.86 -9.58 11.41
CA GLN A 61 -5.11 -8.85 11.57
C GLN A 61 -5.14 -7.65 10.62
N ARG A 62 -6.18 -7.57 9.79
CA ARG A 62 -6.38 -6.43 8.89
C ARG A 62 -6.69 -5.19 9.73
N PRO A 63 -6.17 -4.01 9.35
CA PRO A 63 -6.69 -2.75 9.87
C PRO A 63 -8.16 -2.61 9.49
N TRP A 64 -9.03 -2.88 10.45
CA TRP A 64 -10.48 -2.85 10.32
C TRP A 64 -11.02 -1.49 9.85
N GLY A 65 -12.03 -1.56 8.97
CA GLY A 65 -12.86 -0.41 8.64
C GLY A 65 -13.86 -0.10 9.76
N PHE A 66 -14.48 1.08 9.69
CA PHE A 66 -15.42 1.52 10.72
C PHE A 66 -16.63 2.25 10.10
N VAL A 67 -17.83 2.02 10.66
CA VAL A 67 -19.10 2.65 10.23
C VAL A 67 -19.29 2.56 8.71
N GLY A 68 -19.24 1.34 8.15
CA GLY A 68 -19.41 1.10 6.72
C GLY A 68 -18.15 1.28 5.85
N GLY A 69 -17.02 1.66 6.45
CA GLY A 69 -15.72 1.61 5.77
C GLY A 69 -15.20 0.17 5.61
N SER A 70 -14.42 -0.05 4.56
CA SER A 70 -13.76 -1.33 4.27
C SER A 70 -12.44 -1.46 5.01
N ASP A 71 -12.08 -2.71 5.31
CA ASP A 71 -10.77 -3.04 5.88
C ASP A 71 -9.62 -2.65 4.95
N GLY A 72 -8.49 -2.28 5.55
CA GLY A 72 -7.24 -2.08 4.86
C GLY A 72 -6.49 -3.39 4.59
N GLN A 73 -5.23 -3.26 4.17
CA GLN A 73 -4.36 -4.40 3.89
C GLN A 73 -3.33 -4.60 4.99
N PRO A 74 -3.02 -5.87 5.34
CA PRO A 74 -1.97 -6.17 6.31
C PRO A 74 -0.60 -5.82 5.74
N ALA A 75 0.38 -5.71 6.64
CA ALA A 75 1.78 -5.69 6.28
C ALA A 75 2.22 -7.05 5.72
N ALA A 76 3.28 -7.06 4.91
CA ALA A 76 3.88 -8.28 4.39
C ALA A 76 5.38 -8.10 4.19
N LEU A 77 6.11 -9.21 4.20
CA LEU A 77 7.54 -9.26 3.95
C LEU A 77 7.82 -10.36 2.93
N CYS A 78 8.66 -10.06 1.95
CA CYS A 78 9.06 -10.99 0.91
C CYS A 78 10.59 -10.95 0.76
N ALA A 79 11.22 -12.11 0.61
CA ALA A 79 12.58 -12.23 0.11
C ALA A 79 12.57 -12.71 -1.33
N TYR A 80 13.43 -12.11 -2.16
CA TYR A 80 13.73 -12.54 -3.51
C TYR A 80 15.20 -12.94 -3.57
N ARG A 81 15.47 -14.13 -4.08
CA ARG A 81 16.81 -14.68 -4.21
C ARG A 81 17.40 -14.25 -5.55
N ALA A 82 18.72 -14.06 -5.59
CA ALA A 82 19.42 -13.71 -6.84
C ALA A 82 19.22 -14.76 -7.96
N ASP A 83 18.95 -16.03 -7.60
CA ASP A 83 18.67 -17.13 -8.52
C ASP A 83 17.21 -17.16 -9.04
N GLY A 84 16.39 -16.17 -8.67
CA GLY A 84 15.00 -16.03 -9.10
C GLY A 84 13.97 -16.64 -8.14
N GLY A 85 14.40 -17.28 -7.04
CA GLY A 85 13.49 -17.75 -5.99
C GLY A 85 12.79 -16.61 -5.25
N SER A 86 11.61 -16.85 -4.69
CA SER A 86 10.92 -15.90 -3.80
C SER A 86 10.24 -16.60 -2.63
N GLU A 87 10.21 -15.95 -1.48
CA GLU A 87 9.64 -16.49 -0.25
C GLU A 87 8.90 -15.40 0.53
N ALA A 88 7.66 -15.69 0.95
CA ALA A 88 6.95 -14.85 1.92
C ALA A 88 7.50 -15.11 3.32
N LEU A 89 7.81 -14.05 4.06
CA LEU A 89 8.45 -14.10 5.36
C LEU A 89 7.48 -13.79 6.51
N PRO A 90 7.69 -14.39 7.69
CA PRO A 90 6.92 -14.06 8.88
C PRO A 90 7.21 -12.63 9.35
N SER A 91 6.32 -12.06 10.17
CA SER A 91 6.48 -10.72 10.73
C SER A 91 7.67 -10.57 11.68
N LYS A 92 8.09 -11.68 12.30
CA LYS A 92 9.25 -11.75 13.18
C LYS A 92 10.25 -12.71 12.57
N LEU A 93 11.41 -12.19 12.21
CA LEU A 93 12.47 -12.94 11.58
C LEU A 93 13.75 -12.77 12.42
N PRO A 94 14.23 -13.84 13.08
CA PRO A 94 15.55 -13.80 13.70
C PRO A 94 16.63 -13.60 12.62
N TYR A 95 17.87 -13.34 13.03
CA TYR A 95 18.96 -13.11 12.08
C TYR A 95 19.01 -14.20 11.00
N ARG A 96 18.83 -13.78 9.75
CA ARG A 96 18.86 -14.60 8.56
C ARG A 96 19.92 -14.08 7.62
N THR A 97 20.75 -14.97 7.10
CA THR A 97 21.79 -14.62 6.14
C THR A 97 21.20 -14.27 4.77
N ALA A 98 21.88 -13.34 4.09
CA ALA A 98 21.60 -12.95 2.73
C ALA A 98 22.91 -12.97 1.91
N LYS A 99 22.78 -13.19 0.61
CA LYS A 99 23.86 -13.16 -0.37
C LYS A 99 23.75 -11.91 -1.21
N ALA A 100 24.86 -11.50 -1.81
CA ALA A 100 24.86 -10.44 -2.80
C ALA A 100 23.84 -10.74 -3.91
N GLY A 101 23.04 -9.74 -4.29
CA GLY A 101 21.94 -9.82 -5.26
C GLY A 101 20.59 -10.25 -4.68
N ASP A 102 20.53 -10.73 -3.44
CA ASP A 102 19.24 -10.99 -2.79
C ASP A 102 18.52 -9.68 -2.48
N ARG A 103 17.18 -9.70 -2.56
CA ARG A 103 16.33 -8.55 -2.26
C ARG A 103 15.35 -8.87 -1.14
N PHE A 104 15.04 -7.87 -0.35
CA PHE A 104 14.05 -7.90 0.72
C PHE A 104 13.04 -6.78 0.51
N GLU A 105 11.77 -7.13 0.39
CA GLU A 105 10.66 -6.19 0.25
C GLU A 105 9.82 -6.17 1.53
N ALA A 106 9.63 -4.97 2.07
CA ALA A 106 8.71 -4.69 3.16
C ALA A 106 7.51 -3.89 2.64
N LEU A 107 6.32 -4.47 2.80
CA LEU A 107 5.05 -3.83 2.51
C LEU A 107 4.42 -3.39 3.83
N GLY A 108 4.35 -2.07 4.04
CA GLY A 108 3.67 -1.49 5.21
C GLY A 108 2.16 -1.74 5.15
N PRO A 109 1.48 -1.79 6.31
CA PRO A 109 0.03 -1.96 6.36
C PRO A 109 -0.67 -0.71 5.82
N ALA A 110 -1.85 -0.88 5.25
CA ALA A 110 -2.73 0.21 4.85
C ALA A 110 -3.93 0.26 5.81
N GLY A 111 -4.32 1.46 6.23
CA GLY A 111 -5.41 1.64 7.19
C GLY A 111 -6.78 1.27 6.62
N GLY A 112 -7.72 0.93 7.51
CA GLY A 112 -9.14 0.80 7.18
C GLY A 112 -9.78 2.15 6.89
N GLY A 113 -10.86 2.13 6.11
CA GLY A 113 -11.67 3.32 5.82
C GLY A 113 -12.70 3.60 6.92
N TYR A 114 -13.18 4.83 6.97
CA TYR A 114 -14.29 5.26 7.84
C TYR A 114 -15.45 5.75 6.99
N GLY A 115 -16.68 5.35 7.34
CA GLY A 115 -17.90 5.81 6.66
C GLY A 115 -18.13 5.09 5.34
N ASN A 116 -19.34 5.24 4.77
CA ASN A 116 -19.69 4.67 3.49
C ASN A 116 -18.81 5.24 2.34
N PRO A 117 -18.06 4.42 1.59
CA PRO A 117 -17.27 4.86 0.45
C PRO A 117 -18.04 5.64 -0.61
N PHE A 118 -19.33 5.35 -0.81
CA PHE A 118 -20.17 6.02 -1.81
C PHE A 118 -20.64 7.41 -1.37
N GLU A 119 -20.40 7.80 -0.12
CA GLU A 119 -20.59 9.16 0.37
C GLU A 119 -19.33 10.02 0.24
N ARG A 120 -18.20 9.43 -0.18
CA ARG A 120 -16.99 10.20 -0.47
C ARG A 120 -17.25 11.15 -1.63
N GLU A 121 -16.83 12.39 -1.48
CA GLU A 121 -16.96 13.41 -2.52
C GLU A 121 -16.16 12.99 -3.79
N PRO A 122 -16.77 12.99 -4.99
CA PRO A 122 -16.13 12.48 -6.21
C PRO A 122 -14.81 13.16 -6.61
N GLU A 123 -14.67 14.47 -6.43
CA GLU A 123 -13.41 15.18 -6.74
C GLU A 123 -12.27 14.74 -5.83
N ARG A 124 -12.53 14.39 -4.56
CA ARG A 124 -11.53 13.79 -3.68
C ARG A 124 -11.07 12.41 -4.16
N VAL A 125 -11.98 11.62 -4.74
CA VAL A 125 -11.62 10.33 -5.36
C VAL A 125 -10.80 10.56 -6.63
N ARG A 126 -11.16 11.54 -7.44
CA ARG A 126 -10.38 11.96 -8.61
C ARG A 126 -8.97 12.42 -8.21
N ALA A 127 -8.84 13.23 -7.16
CA ALA A 127 -7.54 13.64 -6.64
C ALA A 127 -6.69 12.43 -6.22
N ASP A 128 -7.29 11.45 -5.52
CA ASP A 128 -6.58 10.21 -5.16
C ASP A 128 -6.09 9.42 -6.40
N VAL A 129 -6.81 9.48 -7.53
CA VAL A 129 -6.38 8.89 -8.81
C VAL A 129 -5.25 9.68 -9.46
N LEU A 130 -5.36 11.02 -9.48
CA LEU A 130 -4.33 11.90 -10.04
C LEU A 130 -3.01 11.80 -9.27
N ASP A 131 -3.08 11.63 -7.95
CA ASP A 131 -1.94 11.42 -7.07
C ASP A 131 -1.39 9.97 -7.12
N GLY A 132 -2.00 9.09 -7.93
CA GLY A 132 -1.57 7.70 -8.10
C GLY A 132 -1.79 6.82 -6.86
N LEU A 133 -2.64 7.26 -5.93
CA LEU A 133 -2.92 6.52 -4.68
C LEU A 133 -3.86 5.35 -4.93
N ILE A 134 -4.76 5.51 -5.91
CA ILE A 134 -5.67 4.47 -6.40
C ILE A 134 -5.78 4.53 -7.92
N SER A 135 -6.13 3.41 -8.53
CA SER A 135 -6.45 3.34 -9.96
C SER A 135 -7.87 3.82 -10.27
N ARG A 136 -8.12 4.14 -11.56
CA ARG A 136 -9.48 4.38 -12.10
C ARG A 136 -10.42 3.20 -11.80
N ALA A 137 -9.89 1.98 -11.82
CA ALA A 137 -10.67 0.78 -11.51
C ALA A 137 -11.14 0.80 -10.06
N THR A 138 -10.24 1.08 -9.11
CA THR A 138 -10.56 1.22 -7.68
C THR A 138 -11.53 2.37 -7.42
N ALA A 139 -11.37 3.52 -8.09
CA ALA A 139 -12.32 4.64 -8.01
C ALA A 139 -13.76 4.19 -8.33
N LYS A 140 -13.94 3.41 -9.40
CA LYS A 140 -15.26 2.91 -9.81
C LYS A 140 -15.79 1.81 -8.89
N THR A 141 -14.96 0.83 -8.53
CA THR A 141 -15.43 -0.35 -7.79
C THR A 141 -15.64 -0.07 -6.32
N ALA A 142 -14.73 0.67 -5.69
CA ALA A 142 -14.72 0.91 -4.26
C ALA A 142 -15.46 2.20 -3.85
N PHE A 143 -15.47 3.24 -4.68
CA PHE A 143 -16.11 4.53 -4.37
C PHE A 143 -17.31 4.88 -5.26
N GLY A 144 -17.59 4.05 -6.27
CA GLY A 144 -18.66 4.29 -7.24
C GLY A 144 -18.42 5.51 -8.14
N VAL A 145 -17.19 6.03 -8.20
CA VAL A 145 -16.86 7.22 -8.99
C VAL A 145 -16.34 6.80 -10.36
N VAL A 146 -16.99 7.31 -11.40
CA VAL A 146 -16.61 7.04 -12.78
C VAL A 146 -15.82 8.23 -13.31
N LEU A 147 -14.64 7.95 -13.86
CA LEU A 147 -13.78 8.96 -14.48
C LEU A 147 -13.71 8.76 -15.99
N THR A 148 -13.79 9.86 -16.74
CA THR A 148 -13.55 9.89 -18.18
C THR A 148 -12.09 9.53 -18.51
N ASP A 149 -11.76 9.39 -19.79
CA ASP A 149 -10.37 9.13 -20.20
C ASP A 149 -9.43 10.31 -19.93
N ALA A 150 -9.97 11.52 -19.83
CA ALA A 150 -9.26 12.71 -19.37
C ALA A 150 -9.16 12.79 -17.83
N LEU A 151 -9.59 11.76 -17.10
CA LEU A 151 -9.65 11.71 -15.64
C LEU A 151 -10.55 12.78 -15.02
N GLU A 152 -11.61 13.19 -15.72
CA GLU A 152 -12.64 14.09 -15.18
C GLU A 152 -13.78 13.26 -14.56
N VAL A 153 -14.44 13.80 -13.54
CA VAL A 153 -15.59 13.11 -12.92
C VAL A 153 -16.77 13.12 -13.88
N ASP A 154 -17.21 11.93 -14.30
CA ASP A 154 -18.50 11.76 -14.98
C ASP A 154 -19.60 11.70 -13.91
N ARG A 155 -20.28 12.83 -13.70
CA ARG A 155 -21.32 12.96 -12.67
C ARG A 155 -22.50 12.04 -12.91
N ALA A 156 -22.99 11.97 -14.15
CA ALA A 156 -24.15 11.15 -14.49
C ALA A 156 -23.85 9.65 -14.31
N ALA A 157 -22.69 9.20 -14.79
CA ALA A 157 -22.28 7.81 -14.61
C ALA A 157 -21.98 7.48 -13.13
N THR A 158 -21.40 8.41 -12.38
CA THR A 158 -21.16 8.26 -10.92
C THR A 158 -22.47 8.13 -10.15
N GLU A 159 -23.46 8.99 -10.42
CA GLU A 159 -24.79 8.92 -9.80
C GLU A 159 -25.48 7.59 -10.12
N SER A 160 -25.46 7.17 -11.39
CA SER A 160 -26.02 5.87 -11.80
C SER A 160 -25.30 4.70 -11.15
N GLN A 161 -23.97 4.74 -11.04
CA GLN A 161 -23.15 3.69 -10.44
C GLN A 161 -23.45 3.53 -8.94
N ARG A 162 -23.61 4.65 -8.22
CA ARG A 162 -23.94 4.67 -6.79
C ARG A 162 -25.40 4.26 -6.54
N ALA A 163 -26.33 4.68 -7.39
CA ALA A 163 -27.74 4.27 -7.28
C ALA A 163 -27.93 2.76 -7.49
N ALA A 164 -27.14 2.15 -8.39
CA ALA A 164 -27.17 0.70 -8.65
C ALA A 164 -26.58 -0.15 -7.50
N ARG A 165 -25.86 0.48 -6.56
CA ARG A 165 -25.27 -0.18 -5.38
C ARG A 165 -25.58 0.63 -4.13
N PRO A 166 -26.83 0.61 -3.64
CA PRO A 166 -27.18 1.31 -2.43
C PRO A 166 -26.32 0.83 -1.25
N PRO A 167 -26.09 1.68 -0.24
CA PRO A 167 -25.37 1.28 0.97
C PRO A 167 -26.01 0.04 1.59
N ALA A 168 -25.17 -0.86 2.11
CA ALA A 168 -25.61 -1.95 2.97
C ALA A 168 -25.99 -1.42 4.37
#